data_AF-A0A7S3FRB6-F1
#
_entry.id   AF-A0A7S3FRB6-F1
#
_cell.length_a   1.000
_cell.length_b   1.000
_cell.length_c   1.000
_cell.angle_alpha   90.00
_cell.angle_beta   90.00
_cell.angle_gamma   90.00
#
_symmetry.space_group_name_H-M   'P 1'
#
loop_
_entity.id
_entity.type
_entity.pdbx_description
1 polymer ?
#
loop_
_entity_poly.entity_id
_entity_poly.type
_entity_poly.pdbx_seq_one_letter_code
_entity_poly.pdbx_strand_id
1 'polypeptide(L)'
;MRKRAQGKTETRSVVKGEEPTQEEGASMASKVFDACVVAQSVIQGAIEPSRLWRSSNSRKLRYEVMGSPEEITNRIAAAVSSLDNVCPNLISGNPMRFRLSKHKNGKCVSMLIRTPYWLDKATFEVRAVGEDKCDLVAFSRSTGVVPIVIPFSFVLNCLFFFVPFTDGLGKMSKYIIKQVVEESALHATLVR
;
A
#
# COMPACT_ATOMS: atom_id res chain seq x y z
N MET A 1 -60.81 -56.78 12.17
CA MET A 1 -60.28 -55.42 11.90
C MET A 1 -58.85 -55.32 12.40
N ARG A 2 -57.85 -55.28 11.50
CA ARG A 2 -56.43 -55.02 11.82
C ARG A 2 -55.90 -54.07 10.74
N LYS A 3 -55.55 -52.83 11.13
CA LYS A 3 -54.98 -51.80 10.25
C LYS A 3 -53.48 -52.08 10.07
N ARG A 4 -53.02 -52.24 8.82
CA ARG A 4 -51.59 -52.25 8.47
C ARG A 4 -51.16 -50.79 8.21
N ALA A 5 -50.24 -50.28 9.01
CA ALA A 5 -49.53 -49.03 8.76
C ALA A 5 -48.36 -49.32 7.80
N GLN A 6 -48.32 -48.63 6.67
CA GLN A 6 -47.17 -48.62 5.76
C GLN A 6 -46.12 -47.65 6.31
N GLY A 7 -44.98 -48.19 6.75
CA GLY A 7 -43.79 -47.41 7.04
C GLY A 7 -43.14 -46.98 5.72
N LYS A 8 -43.04 -45.67 5.50
CA LYS A 8 -42.33 -45.06 4.38
C LYS A 8 -40.93 -44.69 4.87
N THR A 9 -39.93 -45.49 4.53
CA THR A 9 -38.53 -45.22 4.88
C THR A 9 -37.95 -44.25 3.86
N GLU A 10 -37.74 -42.99 4.26
CA GLU A 10 -37.00 -41.99 3.49
C GLU A 10 -35.50 -42.29 3.55
N THR A 11 -34.95 -42.74 2.42
CA THR A 11 -33.50 -42.82 2.21
C THR A 11 -32.96 -41.41 2.01
N ARG A 12 -32.43 -40.82 3.09
CA ARG A 12 -31.70 -39.55 3.06
C ARG A 12 -30.37 -39.80 2.34
N SER A 13 -30.28 -39.40 1.08
CA SER A 13 -29.05 -39.40 0.30
C SER A 13 -28.05 -38.45 0.96
N VAL A 14 -26.99 -39.00 1.54
CA VAL A 14 -25.82 -38.26 2.01
C VAL A 14 -25.16 -37.64 0.79
N VAL A 15 -25.31 -36.34 0.61
CA VAL A 15 -24.53 -35.56 -0.35
C VAL A 15 -23.07 -35.63 0.11
N LYS A 16 -22.26 -36.43 -0.59
CA LYS A 16 -20.81 -36.40 -0.48
C LYS A 16 -20.38 -34.96 -0.78
N GLY A 17 -19.88 -34.25 0.23
CA GLY A 17 -19.24 -32.96 0.03
C GLY A 17 -18.05 -33.16 -0.92
N GLU A 18 -18.09 -32.47 -2.05
CA GLU A 18 -16.94 -32.35 -2.94
C GLU A 18 -15.82 -31.68 -2.15
N GLU A 19 -14.73 -32.41 -1.93
CA GLU A 19 -13.51 -31.82 -1.40
C GLU A 19 -12.96 -30.84 -2.44
N PRO A 20 -12.67 -29.59 -2.05
CA PRO A 20 -12.17 -28.59 -2.99
C PRO A 20 -10.85 -29.05 -3.58
N THR A 21 -10.79 -29.05 -4.91
CA THR A 21 -9.61 -29.40 -5.70
C THR A 21 -8.39 -28.58 -5.27
N GLN A 22 -7.17 -29.16 -5.30
CA GLN A 22 -5.93 -28.48 -4.84
C GLN A 22 -5.71 -27.10 -5.50
N GLU A 23 -6.15 -26.90 -6.75
CA GLU A 23 -6.10 -25.61 -7.44
C GLU A 23 -7.07 -24.56 -6.86
N GLU A 24 -8.25 -24.99 -6.41
CA GLU A 24 -9.21 -24.12 -5.71
C GLU A 24 -8.71 -23.75 -4.31
N GLY A 25 -8.06 -24.68 -3.61
CA GLY A 25 -7.39 -24.44 -2.34
C GLY A 25 -6.28 -23.39 -2.45
N ALA A 26 -5.45 -23.48 -3.48
CA ALA A 26 -4.39 -22.49 -3.75
C ALA A 26 -4.96 -21.12 -4.15
N SER A 27 -6.02 -21.09 -4.97
CA SER A 27 -6.72 -19.87 -5.38
C SER A 27 -7.38 -19.15 -4.20
N MET A 28 -8.01 -19.91 -3.29
CA MET A 28 -8.62 -19.37 -2.08
C MET A 28 -7.57 -18.84 -1.10
N ALA A 29 -6.47 -19.56 -0.89
CA ALA A 29 -5.36 -19.12 -0.05
C ALA A 29 -4.74 -17.80 -0.55
N SER A 30 -4.57 -17.65 -1.87
CA SER A 30 -4.09 -16.39 -2.47
C SER A 30 -5.03 -15.22 -2.22
N LYS A 31 -6.35 -15.41 -2.38
CA LYS A 31 -7.35 -14.35 -2.15
C LYS A 31 -7.39 -13.91 -0.69
N VAL A 32 -7.30 -14.85 0.24
CA VAL A 32 -7.27 -14.55 1.68
C VAL A 32 -5.99 -13.80 2.04
N PHE A 33 -4.83 -14.24 1.50
CA PHE A 33 -3.57 -13.53 1.69
C PHE A 33 -3.64 -12.09 1.18
N ASP A 34 -4.17 -11.86 -0.02
CA ASP A 34 -4.34 -10.52 -0.59
C ASP A 34 -5.26 -9.64 0.28
N ALA A 35 -6.37 -10.19 0.78
CA ALA A 35 -7.27 -9.48 1.68
C ALA A 35 -6.58 -9.09 3.00
N CYS A 36 -5.79 -9.98 3.59
CA CYS A 36 -4.99 -9.71 4.77
C CYS A 36 -3.94 -8.62 4.52
N VAL A 37 -3.20 -8.70 3.41
CA VAL A 37 -2.21 -7.68 3.02
C VAL A 37 -2.87 -6.31 2.82
N VAL A 38 -4.06 -6.27 2.19
CA VAL A 38 -4.81 -5.02 2.02
C VAL A 38 -5.27 -4.47 3.37
N ALA A 39 -5.88 -5.26 4.24
CA ALA A 39 -6.35 -4.82 5.55
C ALA A 39 -5.19 -4.30 6.42
N GLN A 40 -4.11 -5.09 6.49
CA GLN A 40 -2.87 -4.71 7.16
C GLN A 40 -2.31 -3.41 6.60
N SER A 41 -2.37 -3.21 5.27
CA SER A 41 -1.84 -2.00 4.66
C SER A 41 -2.56 -0.73 5.07
N VAL A 42 -3.87 -0.83 5.28
CA VAL A 42 -4.67 0.30 5.75
C VAL A 42 -4.32 0.61 7.20
N ILE A 43 -4.22 -0.42 8.05
CA ILE A 43 -3.90 -0.28 9.48
C ILE A 43 -2.49 0.31 9.67
N GLN A 44 -1.48 -0.25 9.00
CA GLN A 44 -0.10 0.23 9.08
C GLN A 44 0.04 1.64 8.49
N GLY A 45 -0.65 1.92 7.38
CA GLY A 45 -0.67 3.26 6.78
C GLY A 45 -1.34 4.33 7.67
N ALA A 46 -2.27 3.92 8.55
CA ALA A 46 -2.94 4.79 9.51
C ALA A 46 -2.11 5.01 10.78
N ILE A 47 -1.55 3.94 11.35
CA ILE A 47 -0.74 4.01 12.58
C ILE A 47 0.62 4.66 12.30
N GLU A 48 1.16 4.48 11.09
CA GLU A 48 2.52 4.86 10.70
C GLU A 48 3.55 4.51 11.79
N PRO A 49 3.74 3.21 12.11
CA PRO A 49 4.58 2.78 13.23
C PRO A 49 5.99 3.38 13.21
N SER A 50 6.54 3.60 12.01
CA SER A 50 7.83 4.26 11.80
C SER A 50 7.93 5.68 12.36
N ARG A 51 6.80 6.36 12.62
CA ARG A 51 6.80 7.64 13.34
C ARG A 51 7.24 7.51 14.80
N LEU A 52 6.97 6.36 15.42
CA LEU A 52 7.29 6.09 16.82
C LEU A 52 8.80 5.88 17.00
N TRP A 53 9.46 5.30 16.00
CA TRP A 53 10.90 5.01 16.00
C TRP A 53 11.62 6.04 15.11
N ARG A 54 11.78 7.25 15.63
CA ARG A 54 12.41 8.37 14.91
C ARG A 54 13.86 8.09 14.53
N SER A 55 14.08 7.75 13.27
CA SER A 55 15.19 8.23 12.41
C SER A 55 15.06 7.78 10.95
N SER A 56 13.98 7.06 10.57
CA SER A 56 13.65 6.73 9.17
C SER A 56 13.15 7.97 8.41
N ASN A 57 13.95 9.05 8.45
CA ASN A 57 13.88 10.10 7.46
C ASN A 57 14.48 9.50 6.19
N SER A 58 13.63 8.96 5.31
CA SER A 58 14.05 8.95 3.91
C SER A 58 14.49 10.37 3.55
N ARG A 59 15.59 10.48 2.79
CA ARG A 59 16.08 11.79 2.36
C ARG A 59 14.93 12.50 1.65
N LYS A 60 14.54 13.66 2.18
CA LYS A 60 13.55 14.53 1.56
C LYS A 60 14.12 15.00 0.22
N LEU A 61 13.38 14.79 -0.85
CA LEU A 61 13.65 15.36 -2.16
C LEU A 61 12.90 16.69 -2.24
N ARG A 62 13.56 17.74 -2.70
CA ARG A 62 12.97 19.06 -2.88
C ARG A 62 12.96 19.40 -4.35
N TYR A 63 11.84 19.89 -4.84
CA TYR A 63 11.68 20.32 -6.22
C TYR A 63 11.11 21.73 -6.23
N GLU A 64 11.62 22.57 -7.12
CA GLU A 64 10.94 23.78 -7.53
C GLU A 64 10.00 23.43 -8.68
N VAL A 65 8.74 23.83 -8.56
CA VAL A 65 7.69 23.50 -9.53
C VAL A 65 6.94 24.77 -9.91
N MET A 66 6.70 24.94 -11.21
CA MET A 66 5.88 26.02 -11.74
C MET A 66 4.40 25.66 -11.70
N GLY A 67 3.55 26.61 -11.28
CA GLY A 67 2.10 26.48 -11.22
C GLY A 67 1.52 26.69 -9.82
N SER A 68 0.19 26.78 -9.78
CA SER A 68 -0.53 26.99 -8.53
C SER A 68 -0.45 25.76 -7.61
N PRO A 69 -0.48 25.93 -6.27
CA PRO A 69 -0.42 24.81 -5.34
C PRO A 69 -1.51 23.76 -5.58
N GLU A 70 -2.71 24.21 -5.94
CA GLU A 70 -3.88 23.36 -6.16
C GLU A 70 -3.71 22.50 -7.42
N GLU A 71 -3.27 23.12 -8.50
CA GLU A 71 -2.94 22.43 -9.75
C GLU A 71 -1.88 21.35 -9.52
N ILE A 72 -0.81 21.69 -8.78
CA ILE A 72 0.26 20.74 -8.46
C ILE A 72 -0.30 19.55 -7.67
N THR A 73 -1.09 19.81 -6.62
CA THR A 73 -1.68 18.71 -5.83
C THR A 73 -2.63 17.83 -6.66
N ASN A 74 -3.40 18.42 -7.56
CA ASN A 74 -4.32 17.68 -8.43
C ASN A 74 -3.58 16.81 -9.45
N ARG A 75 -2.52 17.35 -10.08
CA ARG A 75 -1.68 16.60 -11.02
C ARG A 75 -0.97 15.42 -10.34
N ILE A 76 -0.44 15.62 -9.13
CA ILE A 76 0.16 14.53 -8.35
C ILE A 76 -0.90 13.47 -8.01
N ALA A 77 -2.08 13.87 -7.54
CA ALA A 77 -3.15 12.92 -7.21
C ALA A 77 -3.63 12.11 -8.44
N ALA A 78 -3.69 12.74 -9.61
CA ALA A 78 -3.99 12.08 -10.87
C ALA A 78 -2.90 11.07 -11.27
N ALA A 79 -1.62 11.46 -11.18
CA ALA A 79 -0.48 10.59 -11.48
C ALA A 79 -0.42 9.35 -10.58
N VAL A 80 -0.78 9.48 -9.30
CA VAL A 80 -0.87 8.32 -8.39
C VAL A 80 -1.86 7.27 -8.91
N SER A 81 -2.95 7.72 -9.54
CA SER A 81 -3.98 6.82 -10.08
C SER A 81 -3.54 6.19 -11.40
N SER A 82 -2.81 6.92 -12.27
CA SER A 82 -2.30 6.36 -13.52
C SER A 82 -1.17 5.34 -13.31
N LEU A 83 -0.37 5.50 -12.25
CA LEU A 83 0.74 4.59 -11.95
C LEU A 83 0.32 3.25 -11.34
N ASP A 84 -0.92 3.11 -10.84
CA ASP A 84 -1.40 1.86 -10.25
C ASP A 84 -1.36 0.73 -11.28
N ASN A 85 -0.56 -0.31 -11.01
CA ASN A 85 -0.30 -1.47 -11.89
C ASN A 85 0.58 -1.26 -13.11
N VAL A 86 1.02 -0.03 -13.36
CA VAL A 86 1.86 0.26 -14.53
C VAL A 86 3.33 0.18 -14.17
N CYS A 87 3.70 0.60 -12.95
CA CYS A 87 5.10 0.67 -12.56
C CYS A 87 5.62 -0.67 -11.98
N PRO A 88 6.62 -1.32 -12.61
CA PRO A 88 7.17 -2.57 -12.10
C PRO A 88 8.09 -2.33 -10.90
N ASN A 89 8.03 -3.24 -9.93
CA ASN A 89 9.01 -3.29 -8.84
C ASN A 89 10.36 -3.73 -9.42
N LEU A 90 11.38 -2.87 -9.35
CA LEU A 90 12.72 -3.15 -9.90
C LEU A 90 13.41 -4.38 -9.25
N ILE A 91 12.98 -4.81 -8.07
CA ILE A 91 13.56 -5.96 -7.36
C ILE A 91 12.86 -7.27 -7.76
N SER A 92 11.51 -7.27 -7.77
CA SER A 92 10.72 -8.49 -7.98
C SER A 92 10.10 -8.63 -9.37
N GLY A 93 10.13 -7.58 -10.19
CA GLY A 93 9.42 -7.52 -11.48
C GLY A 93 7.91 -7.37 -11.38
N ASN A 94 7.32 -7.59 -10.19
CA ASN A 94 5.88 -7.53 -9.97
C ASN A 94 5.36 -6.08 -10.03
N PRO A 95 4.12 -5.86 -10.50
CA PRO A 95 3.53 -4.52 -10.54
C PRO A 95 3.36 -3.94 -9.14
N MET A 96 3.73 -2.66 -8.98
CA MET A 96 3.46 -1.90 -7.78
C MET A 96 2.02 -1.40 -7.78
N ARG A 97 1.39 -1.45 -6.61
CA ARG A 97 0.04 -0.93 -6.39
C ARG A 97 0.14 0.41 -5.66
N PHE A 98 -0.45 1.45 -6.20
CA PHE A 98 -0.50 2.76 -5.58
C PHE A 98 -1.93 3.09 -5.15
N ARG A 99 -2.06 3.70 -3.98
CA ARG A 99 -3.38 4.14 -3.49
C ARG A 99 -3.27 5.51 -2.86
N LEU A 100 -4.08 6.45 -3.33
CA LEU A 100 -4.20 7.75 -2.69
C LEU A 100 -4.70 7.56 -1.25
N SER A 101 -3.93 8.06 -0.28
CA SER A 101 -4.28 7.96 1.14
C SER A 101 -4.80 9.28 1.70
N LYS A 102 -4.32 10.40 1.16
CA LYS A 102 -4.65 11.74 1.62
C LYS A 102 -4.48 12.72 0.48
N HIS A 103 -5.46 13.61 0.32
CA HIS A 103 -5.37 14.73 -0.60
C HIS A 103 -5.91 15.97 0.11
N LYS A 104 -5.05 16.97 0.30
CA LYS A 104 -5.38 18.31 0.78
C LYS A 104 -4.97 19.30 -0.29
N ASN A 105 -5.95 19.82 -1.02
CA ASN A 105 -5.75 20.75 -2.13
C ASN A 105 -4.82 21.90 -1.70
N GLY A 106 -3.82 22.17 -2.53
CA GLY A 106 -2.84 23.23 -2.32
C GLY A 106 -1.87 23.03 -1.17
N LYS A 107 -1.91 21.88 -0.48
CA LYS A 107 -1.08 21.63 0.71
C LYS A 107 -0.30 20.33 0.65
N CYS A 108 -0.99 19.21 0.44
CA CYS A 108 -0.34 17.91 0.60
C CYS A 108 -1.08 16.78 -0.11
N VAL A 109 -0.33 15.89 -0.74
CA VAL A 109 -0.78 14.60 -1.24
C VAL A 109 0.00 13.49 -0.54
N SER A 110 -0.66 12.42 -0.12
CA SER A 110 -0.01 11.22 0.38
C SER A 110 -0.58 9.99 -0.29
N MET A 111 0.28 9.03 -0.58
CA MET A 111 -0.07 7.75 -1.20
C MET A 111 0.54 6.59 -0.43
N LEU A 112 -0.15 5.46 -0.45
CA LEU A 112 0.38 4.16 -0.06
C LEU A 112 0.93 3.45 -1.28
N ILE A 113 2.10 2.85 -1.13
CA ILE A 113 2.77 2.01 -2.11
C ILE A 113 2.71 0.59 -1.55
N ARG A 114 1.95 -0.28 -2.20
CA ARG A 114 1.75 -1.68 -1.80
C ARG A 114 2.48 -2.58 -2.79
N THR A 115 3.29 -3.49 -2.29
CA THR A 115 3.69 -4.70 -3.03
C THR A 115 3.49 -5.91 -2.13
N PRO A 116 3.57 -7.14 -2.67
CA PRO A 116 3.46 -8.34 -1.83
C PRO A 116 4.45 -8.39 -0.67
N TYR A 117 5.55 -7.63 -0.73
CA TYR A 117 6.64 -7.65 0.24
C TYR A 117 6.99 -6.28 0.82
N TRP A 118 6.16 -5.25 0.63
CA TRP A 118 6.38 -3.97 1.31
C TRP A 118 5.10 -3.17 1.47
N LEU A 119 5.17 -2.21 2.40
CA LEU A 119 4.23 -1.12 2.48
C LEU A 119 4.94 0.17 2.84
N ASP A 120 4.91 1.10 1.90
CA ASP A 120 5.48 2.43 2.06
C ASP A 120 4.42 3.50 1.94
N LYS A 121 4.69 4.66 2.54
CA LYS A 121 3.89 5.86 2.38
C LYS A 121 4.75 6.98 1.82
N ALA A 122 4.45 7.41 0.59
CA ALA A 122 5.04 8.61 0.04
C ALA A 122 4.15 9.83 0.33
N THR A 123 4.76 10.94 0.69
CA THR A 123 4.11 12.21 0.99
C THR A 123 4.77 13.32 0.19
N PHE A 124 3.94 14.15 -0.41
CA PHE A 124 4.27 15.32 -1.19
C PHE A 124 3.67 16.52 -0.47
N GLU A 125 4.51 17.41 0.06
CA GLU A 125 4.10 18.68 0.65
C GLU A 125 4.35 19.79 -0.36
N VAL A 126 3.32 20.59 -0.63
CA VAL A 126 3.38 21.72 -1.56
C VAL A 126 3.35 23.01 -0.75
N ARG A 127 4.27 23.93 -1.04
CA ARG A 127 4.35 25.24 -0.40
C ARG A 127 4.45 26.32 -1.47
N ALA A 128 3.53 27.28 -1.45
CA ALA A 128 3.62 28.44 -2.33
C ALA A 128 4.83 29.30 -1.94
N VAL A 129 5.65 29.68 -2.92
CA VAL A 129 6.79 30.59 -2.77
C VAL A 129 6.54 31.91 -3.50
N GLY A 130 5.72 31.89 -4.56
CA GLY A 130 5.21 33.06 -5.27
C GLY A 130 3.86 32.75 -5.93
N GLU A 131 3.36 33.65 -6.79
CA GLU A 131 2.05 33.49 -7.45
C GLU A 131 1.98 32.24 -8.35
N ASP A 132 3.07 31.91 -9.06
CA ASP A 132 3.16 30.76 -9.98
C ASP A 132 4.38 29.86 -9.71
N LYS A 133 4.93 29.91 -8.49
CA LYS A 133 6.08 29.09 -8.09
C LYS A 133 5.83 28.42 -6.75
N CYS A 134 6.04 27.11 -6.70
CA CYS A 134 5.89 26.30 -5.50
C CYS A 134 7.13 25.46 -5.21
N ASP A 135 7.40 25.28 -3.92
CA ASP A 135 8.31 24.26 -3.41
C ASP A 135 7.54 22.97 -3.14
N LEU A 136 7.98 21.89 -3.78
CA LEU A 136 7.49 20.54 -3.57
C LEU A 136 8.51 19.73 -2.76
N VAL A 137 8.13 19.34 -1.54
CA VAL A 137 8.93 18.47 -0.68
C VAL A 137 8.34 17.07 -0.68
N ALA A 138 9.06 16.12 -1.26
CA ALA A 138 8.65 14.73 -1.35
C ALA A 138 9.50 13.85 -0.43
N PHE A 139 8.86 12.93 0.29
CA PHE A 139 9.54 11.93 1.12
C PHE A 139 8.71 10.67 1.23
N SER A 140 9.38 9.52 1.41
CA SER A 140 8.72 8.26 1.74
C SER A 140 9.00 7.85 3.17
N ARG A 141 8.14 7.03 3.75
CA ARG A 141 8.42 6.33 4.99
C ARG A 141 8.01 4.89 4.80
N SER A 142 8.86 3.98 5.28
CA SER A 142 8.38 2.64 5.56
C SER A 142 7.25 2.73 6.54
N THR A 143 6.19 1.98 6.31
CA THR A 143 5.18 1.75 7.34
C THR A 143 5.36 0.37 8.00
N GLY A 144 6.40 -0.36 7.58
CA GLY A 144 6.73 -1.71 7.99
C GLY A 144 7.74 -1.80 9.14
N VAL A 145 7.41 -2.73 10.05
CA VAL A 145 8.19 -3.36 11.12
C VAL A 145 8.50 -2.50 12.35
N VAL A 146 8.05 -3.00 13.50
CA VAL A 146 8.60 -2.66 14.81
C VAL A 146 10.04 -3.20 14.86
N PRO A 147 11.07 -2.37 15.08
CA PRO A 147 12.46 -2.81 15.00
C PRO A 147 12.70 -4.04 15.89
N ILE A 148 13.47 -5.01 15.38
CA ILE A 148 13.85 -6.26 16.08
C ILE A 148 14.49 -5.99 17.46
N VAL A 149 15.04 -4.78 17.64
CA VAL A 149 15.63 -4.26 18.88
C VAL A 149 14.62 -4.25 20.05
N ILE A 150 13.30 -4.27 19.79
CA ILE A 150 12.30 -4.42 20.85
C ILE A 150 12.15 -5.90 21.19
N PRO A 151 12.39 -6.30 22.46
CA PRO A 151 12.13 -7.66 22.90
C PRO A 151 10.66 -8.01 22.64
N PHE A 152 10.40 -9.21 22.13
CA PHE A 152 9.07 -9.67 21.68
C PHE A 152 8.48 -8.92 20.45
N SER A 153 9.27 -8.12 19.73
CA SER A 153 8.87 -7.54 18.43
C SER A 153 8.37 -8.60 17.46
N PHE A 154 8.98 -9.80 17.44
CA PHE A 154 8.48 -10.94 16.66
C PHE A 154 7.06 -11.36 17.05
N VAL A 155 6.72 -11.39 18.34
CA VAL A 155 5.37 -11.74 18.82
C VAL A 155 4.37 -10.66 18.45
N LEU A 156 4.71 -9.39 18.62
CA LEU A 156 3.86 -8.28 18.15
C LEU A 156 3.72 -8.32 16.62
N ASN A 157 4.79 -8.61 15.90
CA ASN A 157 4.76 -8.75 14.46
C ASN A 157 3.86 -9.94 14.04
N CYS A 158 3.91 -11.08 14.74
CA CYS A 158 3.00 -12.21 14.50
C CYS A 158 1.54 -11.90 14.88
N LEU A 159 1.29 -11.26 16.03
CA LEU A 159 -0.06 -10.93 16.52
C LEU A 159 -0.77 -9.91 15.63
N PHE A 160 -0.03 -8.97 15.05
CA PHE A 160 -0.56 -7.96 14.13
C PHE A 160 -0.30 -8.30 12.65
N PHE A 161 0.14 -9.53 12.35
CA PHE A 161 0.50 -9.98 11.00
C PHE A 161 1.47 -9.03 10.27
N PHE A 162 2.36 -8.33 10.97
CA PHE A 162 3.46 -7.59 10.33
C PHE A 162 4.37 -8.59 9.63
N VAL A 163 4.15 -8.78 8.33
CA VAL A 163 5.11 -9.41 7.43
C VAL A 163 6.45 -8.68 7.61
N PRO A 164 7.54 -9.38 7.97
CA PRO A 164 8.85 -8.77 8.09
C PRO A 164 9.29 -8.32 6.70
N PHE A 165 9.13 -7.03 6.43
CA PHE A 165 9.54 -6.44 5.17
C PHE A 165 11.03 -6.07 5.25
N THR A 166 11.80 -6.49 4.25
CA THR A 166 13.23 -6.21 4.16
C THR A 166 13.47 -4.78 3.70
N ASP A 167 14.42 -4.11 4.35
CA ASP A 167 14.74 -2.69 4.24
C ASP A 167 15.44 -2.37 2.90
N GLY A 168 14.66 -2.29 1.81
CA GLY A 168 15.08 -1.74 0.51
C GLY A 168 14.84 -0.22 0.38
N LEU A 169 14.51 0.43 1.51
CA LEU A 169 13.65 1.61 1.59
C LEU A 169 14.22 2.88 0.94
N GLY A 170 15.54 3.06 0.95
CA GLY A 170 16.16 4.31 0.50
C GLY A 170 16.21 4.49 -1.03
N LYS A 171 16.31 3.40 -1.79
CA LYS A 171 16.47 3.46 -3.26
C LYS A 171 15.12 3.45 -3.98
N MET A 172 14.21 2.57 -3.56
CA MET A 172 12.90 2.43 -4.21
C MET A 172 11.98 3.61 -3.94
N SER A 173 12.01 4.19 -2.74
CA SER A 173 11.25 5.41 -2.44
C SER A 173 11.60 6.58 -3.36
N LYS A 174 12.88 6.80 -3.63
CA LYS A 174 13.34 7.86 -4.54
C LYS A 174 12.91 7.60 -5.97
N TYR A 175 13.04 6.35 -6.43
CA TYR A 175 12.59 5.93 -7.74
C TYR A 175 11.10 6.22 -7.92
N ILE A 176 10.28 5.80 -6.96
CA ILE A 176 8.83 6.00 -7.00
C ILE A 176 8.47 7.49 -6.97
N ILE A 177 9.07 8.28 -6.08
CA ILE A 177 8.83 9.73 -6.02
C ILE A 177 9.16 10.38 -7.37
N LYS A 178 10.28 10.00 -7.98
CA LYS A 178 10.67 10.51 -9.30
C LYS A 178 9.66 10.15 -10.37
N GLN A 179 9.16 8.91 -10.38
CA GLN A 179 8.14 8.46 -11.33
C GLN A 179 6.82 9.23 -11.18
N VAL A 180 6.36 9.50 -9.94
CA VAL A 180 5.16 10.33 -9.73
C VAL A 180 5.37 11.75 -10.26
N VAL A 181 6.54 12.35 -10.03
CA VAL A 181 6.85 13.70 -10.52
C VAL A 181 6.90 13.73 -12.05
N GLU A 182 7.54 12.75 -12.69
CA GLU A 182 7.60 12.63 -14.14
C GLU A 182 6.19 12.45 -14.76
N GLU A 183 5.40 11.52 -14.22
CA GLU A 183 4.05 11.22 -14.69
C GLU A 183 3.07 12.38 -14.47
N SER A 184 3.30 13.20 -13.43
CA SER A 184 2.48 14.39 -13.17
C SER A 184 2.69 15.53 -14.18
N ALA A 185 3.62 15.36 -15.14
CA ALA A 185 3.96 16.34 -16.16
C ALA A 185 4.23 17.74 -15.57
N LEU A 186 4.82 17.77 -14.36
CA LEU A 186 5.20 19.00 -13.68
C LEU A 186 6.55 19.46 -14.21
N HIS A 187 6.69 20.76 -14.49
CA HIS A 187 7.99 21.38 -14.73
C HIS A 187 8.75 21.48 -13.40
N ALA A 188 9.31 20.36 -12.96
CA ALA A 188 9.95 20.21 -11.66
C ALA A 188 11.48 20.18 -11.78
N THR A 189 12.17 21.08 -11.07
CA THR A 189 13.63 21.12 -10.98
C THR A 189 14.06 20.62 -9.61
N LEU A 190 14.86 19.55 -9.55
CA LEU A 190 15.36 19.02 -8.28
C LEU A 190 16.36 20.01 -7.65
N VAL A 191 16.05 20.48 -6.44
CA VAL A 191 16.94 21.32 -5.63
C VAL A 191 17.70 20.42 -4.66
N ARG A 192 19.03 20.50 -4.67
CA ARG A 192 19.92 19.69 -3.82
C ARG A 192 19.85 20.09 -2.35
#